data_AF-A0A962Q8B4-F1
#
_entry.id   AF-A0A962Q8B4-F1
#
_cell.length_a   1.000
_cell.length_b   1.000
_cell.length_c   1.000
_cell.angle_alpha   90.00
_cell.angle_beta   90.00
_cell.angle_gamma   90.00
#
_symmetry.space_group_name_H-M   'P 1'
#
loop_
_entity.id
_entity.type
_entity.pdbx_description
1 polymer ?
#
loop_
_entity_poly.entity_id
_entity_poly.type
_entity_poly.pdbx_seq_one_letter_code
_entity_poly.pdbx_strand_id
1 'polypeptide(L)'
;MNKNYFSFKDGRAFAKVVFTRFKKSKHYKNKKTKTKILFISEKKDKDAQSDMIFSNDVGYANYYNVDCVRKCIMTNTFPPQELEPLYKAVVRSTKKERQRSFICEDCKLYPVPNLTARECIYVAGPSGSGKSTYAYNYALNYKLTHPDNDIFLFSRVDEDVFDDIENIKRLKMDMSLIENQVSAQSFKDCLVIFDDTDTIFDKKVRDYINKIKNDILEIGRHNNIYCAITSHLLTKYGETRTIMNECHVITVFPHGGGIDQIRYCLMKYFGLSKKDVSELLRLDSRWVSVMKTYPKVIFYENGAYFL
;
A
#
# COMPACT_ATOMS: atom_id res chain seq x y z
N MET A 1 7.40 9.11 20.13
CA MET A 1 7.30 8.89 18.67
C MET A 1 6.02 9.53 18.15
N ASN A 2 6.14 10.49 17.22
CA ASN A 2 4.99 11.12 16.55
C ASN A 2 4.33 10.11 15.60
N LYS A 3 3.18 9.55 15.99
CA LYS A 3 2.43 8.53 15.24
C LYS A 3 1.64 9.16 14.08
N ASN A 4 2.34 9.56 13.01
CA ASN A 4 1.69 9.96 11.76
C ASN A 4 1.55 8.73 10.85
N TYR A 5 0.71 7.77 11.23
CA TYR A 5 0.41 6.59 10.42
C TYR A 5 -1.03 6.65 9.90
N PHE A 6 -1.23 6.20 8.67
CA PHE A 6 -2.53 5.72 8.22
C PHE A 6 -2.71 4.28 8.69
N SER A 7 -3.78 4.07 9.45
CA SER A 7 -4.11 2.78 10.02
C SER A 7 -5.57 2.42 9.78
N PHE A 8 -5.84 1.13 9.72
CA PHE A 8 -7.17 0.57 9.78
C PHE A 8 -7.77 0.75 11.18
N LYS A 9 -9.10 0.57 11.29
CA LYS A 9 -9.80 0.66 12.58
C LYS A 9 -9.31 -0.37 13.61
N ASP A 10 -8.76 -1.48 13.15
CA ASP A 10 -8.15 -2.51 14.00
C ASP A 10 -6.71 -2.18 14.43
N GLY A 11 -6.22 -0.97 14.10
CA GLY A 11 -4.91 -0.47 14.52
C GLY A 11 -3.76 -0.82 13.58
N ARG A 12 -3.96 -1.71 12.60
CA ARG A 12 -2.91 -2.06 11.63
C ARG A 12 -2.56 -0.86 10.75
N ALA A 13 -1.30 -0.42 10.79
CA ALA A 13 -0.79 0.64 9.94
C ALA A 13 -0.49 0.11 8.53
N PHE A 14 -0.70 0.96 7.51
CA PHE A 14 -0.37 0.62 6.11
C PHE A 14 0.43 1.72 5.38
N ALA A 15 0.49 2.94 5.92
CA ALA A 15 1.40 3.98 5.43
C ALA A 15 1.84 4.92 6.54
N LYS A 16 3.05 5.46 6.43
CA LYS A 16 3.54 6.61 7.22
C LYS A 16 3.32 7.89 6.43
N VAL A 17 2.86 8.92 7.10
CA VAL A 17 2.56 10.23 6.52
C VAL A 17 3.67 11.21 6.86
N VAL A 18 4.29 11.80 5.84
CA VAL A 18 5.31 12.84 5.99
C VAL A 18 4.86 14.10 5.25
N PHE A 19 4.64 15.19 5.99
CA PHE A 19 4.27 16.47 5.39
C PHE A 19 5.48 17.13 4.75
N THR A 20 5.32 17.60 3.50
CA THR A 20 6.42 18.17 2.71
C THR A 20 6.63 19.67 2.97
N ARG A 21 5.68 20.34 3.65
CA ARG A 21 5.79 21.76 4.05
C ARG A 21 6.09 21.93 5.54
N PHE A 22 7.35 22.20 5.87
CA PHE A 22 7.69 22.96 7.10
C PHE A 22 7.38 24.44 6.85
N LYS A 23 6.23 24.95 7.32
CA LYS A 23 6.11 26.41 7.48
C LYS A 23 7.01 26.82 8.64
N LYS A 24 8.16 27.43 8.33
CA LYS A 24 9.01 28.13 9.30
C LYS A 24 8.14 28.99 10.22
N SER A 25 8.32 28.80 11.52
CA SER A 25 7.78 29.63 12.58
C SER A 25 8.17 31.10 12.36
N LYS A 26 7.19 31.93 12.05
CA LYS A 26 7.12 33.37 12.38
C LYS A 26 5.68 33.82 12.20
N HIS A 27 5.03 34.15 13.32
CA HIS A 27 3.71 34.79 13.47
C HIS A 27 2.66 34.53 12.38
N TYR A 28 1.87 33.47 12.54
CA TYR A 28 0.53 33.40 11.93
C TYR A 28 -0.51 33.28 13.03
N LYS A 29 -0.94 34.44 13.57
CA LYS A 29 -2.24 34.54 14.22
C LYS A 29 -3.30 34.29 13.15
N ASN A 30 -4.12 33.28 13.35
CA ASN A 30 -5.40 33.04 12.68
C ASN A 30 -5.43 33.25 11.15
N LYS A 31 -5.08 32.21 10.39
CA LYS A 31 -5.73 31.94 9.10
C LYS A 31 -5.62 30.46 8.76
N LYS A 32 -6.79 29.80 8.81
CA LYS A 32 -7.09 28.39 8.46
C LYS A 32 -6.23 27.88 7.29
N THR A 33 -5.12 27.20 7.56
CA THR A 33 -4.52 26.26 6.60
C THR A 33 -5.43 25.05 6.53
N LYS A 34 -6.25 24.97 5.48
CA LYS A 34 -7.03 23.78 5.15
C LYS A 34 -6.06 22.69 4.67
N THR A 35 -5.51 21.91 5.58
CA THR A 35 -5.17 20.52 5.25
C THR A 35 -6.51 19.87 4.87
N LYS A 36 -6.78 19.69 3.58
CA LYS A 36 -7.88 18.83 3.15
C LYS A 36 -7.45 17.40 3.45
N ILE A 37 -7.67 16.96 4.68
CA ILE A 37 -7.80 15.54 4.93
C ILE A 37 -9.14 15.16 4.31
N LEU A 38 -9.12 14.71 3.05
CA LEU A 38 -10.24 14.01 2.46
C LEU A 38 -10.32 12.65 3.17
N PHE A 39 -10.89 12.66 4.37
CA PHE A 39 -11.69 11.52 4.78
C PHE A 39 -12.94 11.61 3.92
N ILE A 40 -13.09 10.75 2.92
CA ILE A 40 -14.45 10.44 2.46
C ILE A 40 -15.09 9.56 3.55
N SER A 41 -15.39 10.21 4.67
CA SER A 41 -16.42 9.82 5.62
C SER A 41 -16.77 11.03 6.51
N GLU A 42 -17.96 11.57 6.23
CA GLU A 42 -18.91 12.20 7.16
C GLU A 42 -18.54 13.54 7.84
N LYS A 43 -18.85 14.65 7.15
CA LYS A 43 -19.89 15.61 7.58
C LYS A 43 -20.04 16.80 6.62
N LYS A 44 -18.96 17.25 5.97
CA LYS A 44 -18.98 18.46 5.12
C LYS A 44 -19.35 18.21 3.65
N ASP A 45 -19.15 16.99 3.15
CA ASP A 45 -19.59 16.61 1.79
C ASP A 45 -21.02 16.09 1.72
N LYS A 46 -21.70 15.91 2.87
CA LYS A 46 -23.14 15.55 2.85
C LYS A 46 -23.95 16.66 2.17
N ASP A 47 -23.60 17.92 2.36
CA ASP A 47 -24.32 19.06 1.78
C ASP A 47 -24.08 19.15 0.26
N ALA A 48 -22.83 19.10 -0.19
CA ALA A 48 -22.48 19.24 -1.61
C ALA A 48 -22.87 18.01 -2.47
N GLN A 49 -22.72 16.78 -1.95
CA GLN A 49 -23.16 15.57 -2.67
C GLN A 49 -24.68 15.44 -2.69
N SER A 50 -25.37 15.88 -1.64
CA SER A 50 -26.84 15.90 -1.68
C SER A 50 -27.36 16.87 -2.74
N ASP A 51 -26.81 18.09 -2.86
CA ASP A 51 -27.24 19.05 -3.88
C ASP A 51 -27.08 18.50 -5.32
N MET A 52 -26.02 17.74 -5.59
CA MET A 52 -25.74 17.14 -6.91
C MET A 52 -26.56 15.88 -7.20
N ILE A 53 -26.94 15.10 -6.18
CA ILE A 53 -27.83 13.94 -6.32
C ILE A 53 -29.29 14.39 -6.49
N PHE A 54 -29.70 15.45 -5.79
CA PHE A 54 -31.03 16.03 -5.92
C PHE A 54 -31.24 16.71 -7.28
N SER A 55 -30.19 17.19 -7.95
CA SER A 55 -30.31 17.77 -9.30
C SER A 55 -30.44 16.72 -10.41
N ASN A 56 -29.88 15.52 -10.23
CA ASN A 56 -29.76 14.52 -11.30
C ASN A 56 -30.77 13.37 -11.22
N ASP A 57 -31.13 12.90 -10.02
CA ASP A 57 -31.95 11.69 -9.83
C ASP A 57 -33.39 11.98 -9.37
N VAL A 58 -33.70 13.23 -9.00
CA VAL A 58 -34.95 13.60 -8.34
C VAL A 58 -35.59 14.78 -9.05
N GLY A 59 -36.21 14.55 -10.21
CA GLY A 59 -36.97 15.59 -10.92
C GLY A 59 -37.97 16.32 -9.99
N TYR A 60 -38.14 17.63 -10.19
CA TYR A 60 -39.10 18.57 -9.55
C TYR A 60 -39.64 18.21 -8.13
N ALA A 61 -38.83 17.64 -7.24
CA ALA A 61 -39.21 17.51 -5.85
C ALA A 61 -39.19 18.90 -5.20
N ASN A 62 -40.26 19.28 -4.51
CA ASN A 62 -40.31 20.56 -3.80
C ASN A 62 -39.17 20.64 -2.77
N TYR A 63 -38.49 21.78 -2.71
CA TYR A 63 -37.36 22.09 -1.84
C TYR A 63 -37.53 21.59 -0.39
N TYR A 64 -38.75 21.66 0.14
CA TYR A 64 -39.10 21.17 1.48
C TYR A 64 -38.84 19.65 1.66
N ASN A 65 -39.21 18.83 0.67
CA ASN A 65 -39.05 17.38 0.73
C ASN A 65 -37.57 16.98 0.65
N VAL A 66 -36.81 17.72 -0.16
CA VAL A 66 -35.36 17.59 -0.30
C VAL A 66 -34.65 17.91 1.01
N ASP A 67 -34.99 19.03 1.65
CA ASP A 67 -34.42 19.45 2.94
C ASP A 67 -34.75 18.47 4.07
N CYS A 68 -35.98 17.94 4.10
CA CYS A 68 -36.39 16.92 5.07
C CYS A 68 -35.57 15.62 4.92
N VAL A 69 -35.47 15.07 3.70
CA VAL A 69 -34.66 13.87 3.42
C VAL A 69 -33.18 14.10 3.73
N ARG A 70 -32.64 15.29 3.38
CA ARG A 70 -31.28 15.70 3.72
C ARG A 70 -31.04 15.66 5.24
N LYS A 71 -31.91 16.29 6.03
CA LYS A 71 -31.82 16.29 7.49
C LYS A 71 -31.81 14.87 8.04
N CYS A 72 -32.74 14.03 7.59
CA CYS A 72 -32.82 12.61 7.97
C CYS A 72 -31.51 11.83 7.68
N ILE A 73 -30.90 12.02 6.51
CA ILE A 73 -29.60 11.41 6.16
C ILE A 73 -28.46 11.95 7.04
N MET A 74 -28.48 13.24 7.37
CA MET A 74 -27.47 13.87 8.22
C MET A 74 -27.54 13.37 9.66
N THR A 75 -28.74 13.21 10.20
CA THR A 75 -29.03 12.80 11.58
C THR A 75 -29.20 11.29 11.75
N ASN A 76 -29.13 10.52 10.67
CA ASN A 76 -29.36 9.07 10.66
C ASN A 76 -30.73 8.68 11.23
N THR A 77 -31.76 9.43 10.86
CA THR A 77 -33.16 9.20 11.23
C THR A 77 -33.99 8.89 9.99
N PHE A 78 -35.19 8.34 10.17
CA PHE A 78 -36.11 8.06 9.07
C PHE A 78 -36.98 9.29 8.76
N PRO A 79 -37.27 9.55 7.48
CA PRO A 79 -38.22 10.61 7.11
C PRO A 79 -39.68 10.14 7.31
N PRO A 80 -40.65 11.04 7.17
CA PRO A 80 -42.06 10.67 7.02
C PRO A 80 -42.28 9.63 5.92
N GLN A 81 -43.30 8.79 6.08
CA GLN A 81 -43.57 7.62 5.21
C GLN A 81 -43.69 8.01 3.72
N GLU A 82 -44.25 9.18 3.43
CA GLU A 82 -44.39 9.74 2.08
C GLU A 82 -43.05 10.01 1.38
N LEU A 83 -41.98 10.25 2.15
CA LEU A 83 -40.63 10.55 1.65
C LEU A 83 -39.68 9.35 1.70
N GLU A 84 -40.14 8.20 2.19
CA GLU A 84 -39.36 6.98 2.28
C GLU A 84 -38.82 6.50 0.91
N PRO A 85 -39.57 6.55 -0.22
CA PRO A 85 -39.04 6.18 -1.52
C PRO A 85 -37.87 7.06 -1.96
N LEU A 86 -37.98 8.37 -1.75
CA LEU A 86 -36.94 9.35 -2.07
C LEU A 86 -35.69 9.15 -1.20
N TYR A 87 -35.88 8.97 0.11
CA TYR A 87 -34.79 8.66 1.03
C TYR A 87 -34.07 7.35 0.66
N LYS A 88 -34.81 6.29 0.30
CA LYS A 88 -34.21 5.03 -0.16
C LYS A 88 -33.43 5.19 -1.47
N ALA A 89 -33.92 6.00 -2.41
CA ALA A 89 -33.22 6.28 -3.66
C ALA A 89 -31.88 7.01 -3.41
N VAL A 90 -31.90 8.07 -2.60
CA VAL A 90 -30.70 8.84 -2.24
C VAL A 90 -29.71 8.03 -1.40
N VAL A 91 -30.19 7.22 -0.45
CA VAL A 91 -29.32 6.29 0.32
C VAL A 91 -28.70 5.23 -0.59
N ARG A 92 -29.42 4.78 -1.64
CA ARG A 92 -28.92 3.80 -2.60
C ARG A 92 -27.88 4.40 -3.55
N SER A 93 -28.03 5.65 -3.97
CA SER A 93 -27.03 6.37 -4.78
C SER A 93 -25.79 6.75 -3.95
N THR A 94 -25.96 7.26 -2.73
CA THR A 94 -24.84 7.56 -1.81
C THR A 94 -24.08 6.30 -1.36
N LYS A 95 -24.74 5.15 -1.19
CA LYS A 95 -24.05 3.87 -0.94
C LYS A 95 -23.19 3.42 -2.13
N LYS A 96 -23.56 3.79 -3.37
CA LYS A 96 -22.78 3.54 -4.58
C LYS A 96 -21.54 4.45 -4.69
N GLU A 97 -21.50 5.58 -3.99
CA GLU A 97 -20.46 6.63 -4.10
C GLU A 97 -19.57 6.81 -2.86
N ARG A 98 -19.55 5.88 -1.89
CA ARG A 98 -18.51 5.89 -0.86
C ARG A 98 -17.16 5.47 -1.45
N GLN A 99 -16.55 6.30 -2.29
CA GLN A 99 -15.13 6.25 -2.58
C GLN A 99 -14.41 6.38 -1.24
N ARG A 100 -13.91 5.31 -0.65
CA ARG A 100 -13.08 5.41 0.55
C ARG A 100 -11.66 5.75 0.09
N SER A 101 -11.47 6.92 -0.48
CA SER A 101 -10.17 7.39 -0.97
C SER A 101 -9.67 8.56 -0.13
N PHE A 102 -8.34 8.65 -0.04
CA PHE A 102 -7.56 9.70 0.57
C PHE A 102 -6.57 10.18 -0.48
N ILE A 103 -6.49 11.50 -0.67
CA ILE A 103 -5.51 12.15 -1.53
C ILE A 103 -4.89 13.28 -0.71
N CYS A 104 -3.56 13.38 -0.75
CA CYS A 104 -2.78 14.39 -0.07
C CYS A 104 -1.97 15.23 -1.05
N GLU A 105 -2.19 16.54 -1.05
CA GLU A 105 -1.42 17.47 -1.89
C GLU A 105 -0.12 17.92 -1.21
N ASP A 106 -0.10 17.95 0.13
CA ASP A 106 1.00 18.52 0.94
C ASP A 106 1.73 17.47 1.80
N CYS A 107 1.57 16.18 1.48
CA CYS A 107 2.26 15.09 2.16
C CYS A 107 2.55 13.92 1.24
N LYS A 108 3.55 13.15 1.61
CA LYS A 108 3.90 11.88 0.99
C LYS A 108 3.62 10.72 1.93
N LEU A 109 3.13 9.64 1.36
CA LEU A 109 2.96 8.36 2.01
C LEU A 109 4.21 7.51 1.77
N TYR A 110 4.64 6.83 2.82
CA TYR A 110 5.76 5.90 2.79
C TYR A 110 5.30 4.52 3.25
N PRO A 111 5.86 3.45 2.67
CA PRO A 111 5.49 2.10 3.03
C PRO A 111 5.97 1.77 4.44
N VAL A 112 5.12 1.11 5.23
CA VAL A 112 5.42 0.69 6.60
C VAL A 112 5.14 -0.79 6.73
N PRO A 113 5.89 -1.53 7.56
CA PRO A 113 5.55 -2.91 7.83
C PRO A 113 4.24 -2.99 8.61
N ASN A 114 3.55 -4.12 8.45
CA ASN A 114 2.53 -4.51 9.42
C ASN A 114 3.18 -4.62 10.82
N LEU A 115 2.63 -3.89 11.79
CA LEU A 115 3.19 -3.78 13.15
C LEU A 115 2.86 -4.98 14.05
N THR A 116 1.87 -5.79 13.68
CA THR A 116 1.35 -6.85 14.56
C THR A 116 1.67 -8.26 14.05
N ALA A 117 2.06 -8.38 12.79
CA ALA A 117 2.38 -9.67 12.17
C ALA A 117 3.36 -9.47 11.03
N ARG A 118 4.17 -10.51 10.76
CA ARG A 118 5.10 -10.52 9.62
C ARG A 118 4.40 -10.18 8.32
N GLU A 119 5.12 -9.48 7.45
CA GLU A 119 4.65 -9.13 6.12
C GLU A 119 5.68 -9.51 5.07
N CYS A 120 5.20 -9.96 3.91
CA CYS A 120 6.02 -10.23 2.74
C CYS A 120 5.58 -9.28 1.62
N ILE A 121 6.50 -8.43 1.17
CA ILE A 121 6.25 -7.46 0.10
C ILE A 121 7.01 -7.87 -1.16
N TYR A 122 6.38 -7.65 -2.31
CA TYR A 122 6.99 -7.85 -3.62
C TYR A 122 7.01 -6.53 -4.39
N VAL A 123 8.19 -6.07 -4.79
CA VAL A 123 8.40 -4.78 -5.44
C VAL A 123 8.98 -5.03 -6.82
N ALA A 124 8.16 -4.92 -7.86
CA ALA A 124 8.53 -5.36 -9.20
C ALA A 124 8.43 -4.24 -10.24
N GLY A 125 9.47 -4.11 -11.06
CA GLY A 125 9.58 -3.08 -12.09
C GLY A 125 10.96 -3.03 -12.76
N PRO A 126 11.08 -2.37 -13.91
CA PRO A 126 12.34 -2.34 -14.67
C PRO A 126 13.47 -1.63 -13.90
N SER A 127 14.70 -1.77 -14.41
CA SER A 127 15.85 -1.05 -13.83
C SER A 127 15.58 0.46 -13.83
N GLY A 128 15.99 1.16 -12.77
CA GLY A 128 15.74 2.60 -12.59
C GLY A 128 14.30 2.98 -12.21
N SER A 129 13.35 2.04 -12.08
CA SER A 129 11.96 2.38 -11.72
C SER A 129 11.81 2.91 -10.28
N GLY A 130 12.78 2.62 -9.40
CA GLY A 130 12.76 3.01 -7.98
C GLY A 130 12.45 1.88 -7.00
N LYS A 131 12.64 0.62 -7.40
CA LYS A 131 12.44 -0.57 -6.54
C LYS A 131 13.24 -0.50 -5.25
N SER A 132 14.56 -0.35 -5.35
CA SER A 132 15.46 -0.31 -4.19
C SER A 132 15.16 0.90 -3.31
N THR A 133 14.78 2.05 -3.89
CA THR A 133 14.29 3.21 -3.10
C THR A 133 13.03 2.91 -2.31
N TYR A 134 12.06 2.20 -2.90
CA TYR A 134 10.84 1.81 -2.19
C TYR A 134 11.16 0.81 -1.06
N ALA A 135 11.94 -0.22 -1.36
CA ALA A 135 12.36 -1.23 -0.38
C ALA A 135 13.21 -0.62 0.75
N TYR A 136 14.08 0.34 0.44
CA TYR A 136 14.85 1.12 1.42
C TYR A 136 13.93 1.87 2.39
N ASN A 137 12.93 2.58 1.88
CA ASN A 137 11.96 3.29 2.73
C ASN A 137 11.15 2.34 3.62
N TYR A 138 10.82 1.15 3.11
CA TYR A 138 10.18 0.11 3.91
C TYR A 138 11.11 -0.38 5.02
N ALA A 139 12.37 -0.65 4.71
CA ALA A 139 13.37 -1.12 5.66
C ALA A 139 13.69 -0.07 6.75
N LEU A 140 13.78 1.21 6.38
CA LEU A 140 13.89 2.32 7.35
C LEU A 140 12.70 2.33 8.31
N ASN A 141 11.48 2.24 7.78
CA ASN A 141 10.28 2.22 8.64
C ASN A 141 10.21 0.94 9.48
N TYR A 142 10.73 -0.18 8.98
CA TYR A 142 10.90 -1.40 9.75
C TYR A 142 11.85 -1.22 10.94
N LYS A 143 13.03 -0.64 10.72
CA LYS A 143 13.98 -0.36 11.81
C LYS A 143 13.41 0.59 12.85
N LEU A 144 12.61 1.58 12.43
CA LEU A 144 11.93 2.48 13.36
C LEU A 144 10.87 1.78 14.22
N THR A 145 10.20 0.75 13.71
CA THR A 145 9.15 0.02 14.44
C THR A 145 9.68 -1.20 15.18
N HIS A 146 10.83 -1.73 14.76
CA HIS A 146 11.51 -2.90 15.31
C HIS A 146 13.01 -2.58 15.48
N PRO A 147 13.38 -1.70 16.43
CA PRO A 147 14.75 -1.19 16.55
C PRO A 147 15.78 -2.27 16.88
N ASP A 148 15.41 -3.31 17.61
CA ASP A 148 16.31 -4.39 18.01
C ASP A 148 16.46 -5.48 16.93
N ASN A 149 15.59 -5.46 15.91
CA ASN A 149 15.59 -6.49 14.88
C ASN A 149 16.70 -6.25 13.86
N ASP A 150 17.31 -7.35 13.43
CA ASP A 150 18.30 -7.36 12.35
C ASP A 150 17.64 -7.18 10.98
N ILE A 151 18.40 -6.60 10.05
CA ILE A 151 18.04 -6.54 8.63
C ILE A 151 19.12 -7.27 7.85
N PHE A 152 18.75 -8.34 7.15
CA PHE A 152 19.63 -9.11 6.30
C PHE A 152 19.39 -8.76 4.84
N LEU A 153 20.46 -8.51 4.09
CA LEU A 153 20.39 -8.10 2.70
C LEU A 153 21.12 -9.10 1.80
N PHE A 154 20.38 -9.69 0.86
CA PHE A 154 20.89 -10.38 -0.31
C PHE A 154 20.86 -9.40 -1.47
N SER A 155 22.00 -8.83 -1.84
CA SER A 155 22.16 -7.92 -2.98
C SER A 155 23.43 -8.26 -3.74
N ARG A 156 23.42 -8.07 -5.06
CA ARG A 156 24.60 -8.26 -5.91
C ARG A 156 25.58 -7.09 -5.84
N VAL A 157 25.09 -5.94 -5.40
CA VAL A 157 25.88 -4.72 -5.34
C VAL A 157 26.53 -4.66 -3.96
N ASP A 158 27.84 -4.46 -3.94
CA ASP A 158 28.62 -4.41 -2.70
C ASP A 158 28.24 -3.19 -1.84
N GLU A 159 27.91 -2.07 -2.48
CA GLU A 159 27.47 -0.83 -1.83
C GLU A 159 26.26 -0.21 -2.55
N ASP A 160 25.20 0.10 -1.80
CA ASP A 160 23.99 0.74 -2.33
C ASP A 160 23.24 1.55 -1.24
N VAL A 161 22.05 2.05 -1.58
CA VAL A 161 21.21 2.86 -0.67
C VAL A 161 20.89 2.19 0.67
N PHE A 162 20.95 0.86 0.74
CA PHE A 162 20.64 0.12 1.96
C PHE A 162 21.74 0.22 3.02
N ASP A 163 22.98 0.58 2.66
CA ASP A 163 24.09 0.70 3.62
C ASP A 163 23.93 1.85 4.61
N ASP A 164 23.08 2.83 4.28
CA ASP A 164 22.70 3.92 5.18
C ASP A 164 21.79 3.44 6.34
N ILE A 165 21.33 2.18 6.30
CA ILE A 165 20.48 1.60 7.34
C ILE A 165 21.34 1.03 8.47
N GLU A 166 21.12 1.52 9.68
CA GLU A 166 21.84 1.07 10.87
C GLU A 166 21.72 -0.46 11.08
N ASN A 167 22.86 -1.11 11.31
CA ASN A 167 22.99 -2.55 11.59
C ASN A 167 22.45 -3.46 10.48
N ILE A 168 22.53 -3.04 9.21
CA ILE A 168 22.28 -3.93 8.08
C ILE A 168 23.39 -4.97 7.92
N LYS A 169 23.00 -6.23 7.71
CA LYS A 169 23.90 -7.38 7.52
C LYS A 169 23.82 -7.87 6.08
N ARG A 170 24.80 -7.50 5.25
CA ARG A 170 24.91 -8.04 3.88
C ARG A 170 25.40 -9.48 3.89
N LEU A 171 24.66 -10.35 3.21
CA LEU A 171 25.04 -11.73 3.00
C LEU A 171 25.66 -11.87 1.62
N LYS A 172 26.90 -12.37 1.57
CA LYS A 172 27.59 -12.64 0.31
C LYS A 172 26.82 -13.69 -0.48
N MET A 173 26.55 -13.41 -1.74
CA MET A 173 25.82 -14.32 -2.63
C MET A 173 26.78 -15.19 -3.43
N ASP A 174 27.51 -16.02 -2.71
CA ASP A 174 28.50 -16.97 -3.25
C ASP A 174 28.32 -18.36 -2.61
N MET A 175 29.27 -19.27 -2.87
CA MET A 175 29.25 -20.64 -2.34
C MET A 175 29.27 -20.70 -0.80
N SER A 176 29.72 -19.64 -0.12
CA SER A 176 29.77 -19.61 1.35
C SER A 176 28.38 -19.74 1.98
N LEU A 177 27.30 -19.33 1.30
CA LEU A 177 25.93 -19.55 1.79
C LEU A 177 25.62 -21.03 1.95
N ILE A 178 26.10 -21.84 1.01
CA ILE A 178 25.87 -23.28 0.96
C ILE A 178 26.77 -23.98 1.99
N GLU A 179 28.04 -23.60 2.05
CA GLU A 179 29.03 -24.15 2.97
C GLU A 179 28.67 -23.87 4.43
N ASN A 180 28.20 -22.65 4.72
CA ASN A 180 27.72 -22.26 6.05
C ASN A 180 26.28 -22.75 6.35
N GLN A 181 25.66 -23.48 5.42
CA GLN A 181 24.31 -24.04 5.55
C GLN A 181 23.25 -23.00 5.96
N VAL A 182 23.34 -21.77 5.42
CA VAL A 182 22.38 -20.70 5.72
C VAL A 182 20.99 -21.12 5.25
N SER A 183 20.02 -21.12 6.16
CA SER A 183 18.65 -21.56 5.89
C SER A 183 17.62 -20.56 6.42
N ALA A 184 16.34 -20.76 6.08
CA ALA A 184 15.26 -19.93 6.63
C ALA A 184 15.23 -19.96 8.18
N GLN A 185 15.68 -21.05 8.79
CA GLN A 185 15.76 -21.22 10.24
C GLN A 185 16.88 -20.37 10.88
N SER A 186 17.87 -19.93 10.10
CA SER A 186 18.90 -18.98 10.55
C SER A 186 18.35 -17.57 10.81
N PHE A 187 17.10 -17.30 10.41
CA PHE A 187 16.44 -16.01 10.54
C PHE A 187 15.30 -16.10 11.56
N LYS A 188 15.25 -15.14 12.48
CA LYS A 188 14.18 -14.98 13.46
C LYS A 188 14.06 -13.51 13.85
N ASP A 189 12.82 -13.03 13.98
CA ASP A 189 12.52 -11.65 14.40
C ASP A 189 13.36 -10.62 13.62
N CYS A 190 13.30 -10.70 12.29
CA CYS A 190 14.14 -9.90 11.39
C CYS A 190 13.43 -9.55 10.09
N LEU A 191 14.05 -8.66 9.31
CA LEU A 191 13.69 -8.39 7.93
C LEU A 191 14.76 -8.98 7.00
N VAL A 192 14.34 -9.79 6.03
CA VAL A 192 15.21 -10.28 4.96
C VAL A 192 14.83 -9.59 3.66
N ILE A 193 15.81 -8.97 3.00
CA ILE A 193 15.66 -8.26 1.75
C ILE A 193 16.38 -9.04 0.65
N PHE A 194 15.66 -9.40 -0.41
CA PHE A 194 16.20 -9.98 -1.63
C PHE A 194 16.15 -8.92 -2.73
N ASP A 195 17.26 -8.19 -2.92
CA ASP A 195 17.34 -7.12 -3.93
C ASP A 195 17.90 -7.66 -5.26
N ASP A 196 17.05 -7.66 -6.30
CA ASP A 196 17.34 -8.07 -7.68
C ASP A 196 18.17 -9.39 -7.78
N THR A 197 17.90 -10.35 -6.88
CA THR A 197 18.60 -11.65 -6.78
C THR A 197 18.39 -12.55 -8.01
N ASP A 198 17.39 -12.24 -8.83
CA ASP A 198 17.11 -12.99 -10.06
C ASP A 198 18.21 -12.82 -11.12
N THR A 199 19.10 -11.86 -10.92
CA THR A 199 20.23 -11.57 -11.81
C THR A 199 21.46 -12.46 -11.53
N ILE A 200 21.46 -13.32 -10.50
CA ILE A 200 22.61 -14.16 -10.14
C ILE A 200 22.97 -15.14 -11.26
N PHE A 201 24.23 -15.14 -11.66
CA PHE A 201 24.75 -15.96 -12.76
C PHE A 201 24.99 -17.42 -12.34
N ASP A 202 25.62 -17.64 -11.18
CA ASP A 202 25.87 -19.00 -10.69
C ASP A 202 24.55 -19.70 -10.36
N LYS A 203 24.27 -20.78 -11.09
CA LYS A 203 23.02 -21.52 -10.96
C LYS A 203 22.87 -22.15 -9.58
N LYS A 204 23.94 -22.71 -9.00
CA LYS A 204 23.86 -23.38 -7.70
C LYS A 204 23.54 -22.38 -6.59
N VAL A 205 24.22 -21.24 -6.60
CA VAL A 205 23.98 -20.15 -5.63
C VAL A 205 22.57 -19.58 -5.81
N ARG A 206 22.14 -19.32 -7.05
CA ARG A 206 20.79 -18.82 -7.33
C ARG A 206 19.71 -19.80 -6.87
N ASP A 207 19.87 -21.09 -7.16
CA ASP A 207 18.90 -22.11 -6.76
C ASP A 207 18.83 -22.24 -5.23
N TYR A 208 19.96 -22.10 -4.53
CA TYR A 208 20.02 -22.09 -3.07
C TYR A 208 19.34 -20.85 -2.45
N ILE A 209 19.59 -19.66 -2.98
CA ILE A 209 18.93 -18.42 -2.54
C ILE A 209 17.42 -18.49 -2.82
N ASN A 210 17.01 -19.03 -3.97
CA ASN A 210 15.61 -19.25 -4.27
C ASN A 210 14.95 -20.23 -3.29
N LYS A 211 15.68 -21.27 -2.85
CA LYS A 211 15.21 -22.17 -1.79
C LYS A 211 15.00 -21.41 -0.47
N ILE A 212 15.99 -20.65 -0.01
CA ILE A 212 15.87 -19.83 1.21
C ILE A 212 14.67 -18.86 1.10
N LYS A 213 14.55 -18.16 -0.04
CA LYS A 213 13.46 -17.23 -0.32
C LYS A 213 12.09 -17.91 -0.24
N ASN A 214 11.94 -19.08 -0.87
CA ASN A 214 10.68 -19.83 -0.83
C ASN A 214 10.37 -20.36 0.58
N ASP A 215 11.38 -20.87 1.30
CA ASP A 215 11.21 -21.30 2.69
C ASP A 215 10.76 -20.12 3.57
N ILE A 216 11.35 -18.93 3.43
CA ILE A 216 10.91 -17.73 4.17
C ILE A 216 9.47 -17.34 3.79
N LEU A 217 9.10 -17.40 2.51
CA LEU A 217 7.75 -17.09 2.06
C LEU A 217 6.72 -18.05 2.66
N GLU A 218 6.98 -19.35 2.66
CA GLU A 218 6.05 -20.39 3.07
C GLU A 218 6.00 -20.57 4.60
N ILE A 219 7.16 -20.72 5.26
CA ILE A 219 7.25 -21.07 6.69
C ILE A 219 7.77 -19.93 7.58
N GLY A 220 8.22 -18.81 7.01
CA GLY A 220 8.79 -17.70 7.78
C GLY A 220 7.84 -17.05 8.80
N ARG A 221 6.53 -17.34 8.72
CA ARG A 221 5.53 -16.94 9.72
C ARG A 221 5.86 -17.45 11.11
N HIS A 222 6.38 -18.67 11.23
CA HIS A 222 6.71 -19.29 12.50
C HIS A 222 7.85 -18.60 13.23
N ASN A 223 8.73 -17.94 12.48
CA ASN A 223 9.91 -17.25 13.00
C ASN A 223 9.78 -15.71 12.92
N ASN A 224 8.59 -15.18 12.62
CA ASN A 224 8.33 -13.76 12.48
C ASN A 224 9.30 -13.05 11.49
N ILE A 225 9.57 -13.70 10.35
CA ILE A 225 10.48 -13.19 9.33
C ILE A 225 9.71 -12.31 8.35
N TYR A 226 10.01 -11.01 8.37
CA TYR A 226 9.56 -10.08 7.35
C TYR A 226 10.39 -10.26 6.08
N CYS A 227 9.77 -10.10 4.92
CA CYS A 227 10.43 -10.34 3.65
C CYS A 227 10.14 -9.21 2.66
N ALA A 228 11.18 -8.64 2.06
CA ALA A 228 11.05 -7.72 0.95
C ALA A 228 11.79 -8.27 -0.26
N ILE A 229 11.09 -8.48 -1.37
CA ILE A 229 11.68 -9.02 -2.60
C ILE A 229 11.57 -7.95 -3.68
N THR A 230 12.67 -7.59 -4.30
CA THR A 230 12.67 -6.76 -5.51
C THR A 230 12.98 -7.61 -6.74
N SER A 231 12.35 -7.29 -7.87
CA SER A 231 12.61 -7.99 -9.13
C SER A 231 12.37 -7.10 -10.34
N HIS A 232 13.12 -7.34 -11.42
CA HIS A 232 12.90 -6.71 -12.72
C HIS A 232 11.60 -7.14 -13.40
N LEU A 233 11.10 -8.35 -13.12
CA LEU A 233 9.96 -8.95 -13.81
C LEU A 233 8.81 -9.16 -12.85
N LEU A 234 7.60 -8.77 -13.25
CA LEU A 234 6.42 -9.06 -12.43
C LEU A 234 6.08 -10.55 -12.43
N THR A 235 6.17 -11.20 -13.59
CA THR A 235 5.81 -12.61 -13.75
C THR A 235 6.88 -13.33 -14.54
N LYS A 236 7.46 -14.38 -13.94
CA LYS A 236 8.43 -15.29 -14.55
C LYS A 236 7.96 -16.73 -14.35
N TYR A 237 6.74 -17.02 -14.81
CA TYR A 237 6.09 -18.32 -14.72
C TYR A 237 6.16 -18.94 -13.31
N GLY A 238 6.84 -20.09 -13.17
CA GLY A 238 6.94 -20.84 -11.92
C GLY A 238 7.70 -20.10 -10.83
N GLU A 239 8.72 -19.31 -11.17
CA GLU A 239 9.59 -18.63 -10.19
C GLU A 239 8.82 -17.60 -9.36
N THR A 240 7.87 -16.90 -9.98
CA THR A 240 7.06 -15.88 -9.30
C THR A 240 5.80 -16.44 -8.66
N ARG A 241 5.44 -17.72 -8.88
CA ARG A 241 4.16 -18.27 -8.40
C ARG A 241 4.09 -18.32 -6.88
N THR A 242 5.15 -18.79 -6.22
CA THR A 242 5.23 -18.81 -4.75
C THR A 242 5.17 -17.39 -4.19
N ILE A 243 5.93 -16.45 -4.78
CA ILE A 243 5.90 -15.03 -4.41
C ILE A 243 4.48 -14.47 -4.51
N MET A 244 3.79 -14.67 -5.64
CA MET A 244 2.42 -14.16 -5.84
C MET A 244 1.40 -14.76 -4.88
N ASN A 245 1.59 -16.01 -4.49
CA ASN A 245 0.72 -16.68 -3.53
C ASN A 245 0.92 -16.14 -2.11
N GLU A 246 2.18 -16.00 -1.69
CA GLU A 246 2.56 -15.70 -0.30
C GLU A 246 2.75 -14.20 0.01
N CYS A 247 2.95 -13.35 -1.00
CA CYS A 247 3.08 -11.91 -0.76
C CYS A 247 1.76 -11.30 -0.29
N HIS A 248 1.89 -10.36 0.64
CA HIS A 248 0.79 -9.62 1.25
C HIS A 248 0.57 -8.29 0.53
N VAL A 249 1.64 -7.71 -0.01
CA VAL A 249 1.62 -6.45 -0.77
C VAL A 249 2.45 -6.62 -2.03
N ILE A 250 1.90 -6.21 -3.17
CA ILE A 250 2.67 -6.01 -4.41
C ILE A 250 2.81 -4.53 -4.69
N THR A 251 4.00 -4.09 -5.08
CA THR A 251 4.28 -2.74 -5.54
C THR A 251 4.72 -2.78 -6.98
N VAL A 252 4.07 -1.98 -7.81
CA VAL A 252 4.31 -1.86 -9.24
C VAL A 252 4.60 -0.41 -9.61
N PHE A 253 5.15 -0.19 -10.80
CA PHE A 253 5.52 1.13 -11.30
C PHE A 253 4.77 1.40 -12.60
N PRO A 254 3.57 2.00 -12.55
CA PRO A 254 2.69 2.15 -13.73
C PRO A 254 3.36 2.82 -14.93
N HIS A 255 4.20 3.83 -14.67
CA HIS A 255 4.91 4.61 -15.69
C HIS A 255 6.31 4.06 -16.01
N GLY A 256 6.72 2.95 -15.38
CA GLY A 256 8.02 2.32 -15.59
C GLY A 256 8.09 1.42 -16.83
N GLY A 257 6.95 0.98 -17.37
CA GLY A 257 6.86 -0.01 -18.43
C GLY A 257 6.26 -1.34 -17.96
N GLY A 258 6.03 -2.28 -18.88
CA GLY A 258 5.47 -3.61 -18.55
C GLY A 258 3.98 -3.59 -18.18
N ILE A 259 3.21 -2.65 -18.71
CA ILE A 259 1.78 -2.45 -18.37
C ILE A 259 0.96 -3.74 -18.50
N ASP A 260 1.19 -4.55 -19.54
CA ASP A 260 0.44 -5.79 -19.72
C ASP A 260 0.79 -6.85 -18.67
N GLN A 261 2.04 -6.88 -18.20
CA GLN A 261 2.42 -7.73 -17.07
C GLN A 261 1.78 -7.24 -15.77
N ILE A 262 1.69 -5.92 -15.56
CA ILE A 262 0.97 -5.33 -14.42
C ILE A 262 -0.50 -5.74 -14.47
N ARG A 263 -1.17 -5.55 -15.61
CA ARG A 263 -2.58 -5.95 -15.80
C ARG A 263 -2.79 -7.41 -15.52
N TYR A 264 -1.99 -8.27 -16.15
CA TYR A 264 -2.07 -9.71 -15.95
C TYR A 264 -1.90 -10.08 -14.49
N CYS A 265 -0.85 -9.56 -13.84
CA CYS A 265 -0.55 -9.86 -12.45
C CYS A 265 -1.69 -9.45 -11.51
N LEU A 266 -2.12 -8.19 -11.59
CA LEU A 266 -3.15 -7.63 -10.70
C LEU A 266 -4.52 -8.29 -10.90
N MET A 267 -4.90 -8.57 -12.14
CA MET A 267 -6.17 -9.26 -12.41
C MET A 267 -6.11 -10.74 -12.01
N LYS A 268 -5.03 -11.44 -12.34
CA LYS A 268 -4.93 -12.90 -12.15
C LYS A 268 -4.64 -13.31 -10.71
N TYR A 269 -3.76 -12.60 -10.01
CA TYR A 269 -3.28 -12.99 -8.68
C TYR A 269 -3.84 -12.13 -7.55
N PHE A 270 -4.24 -10.89 -7.82
CA PHE A 270 -4.80 -9.97 -6.82
C PHE A 270 -6.33 -9.81 -6.95
N GLY A 271 -6.90 -10.33 -8.03
CA GLY A 271 -8.35 -10.37 -8.27
C GLY A 271 -8.96 -9.00 -8.51
N LEU A 272 -8.18 -8.05 -9.04
CA LEU A 272 -8.67 -6.71 -9.39
C LEU A 272 -9.47 -6.78 -10.70
N SER A 273 -10.52 -5.98 -10.79
CA SER A 273 -11.28 -5.85 -12.03
C SER A 273 -10.49 -5.05 -13.07
N LYS A 274 -10.87 -5.16 -14.35
CA LYS A 274 -10.30 -4.32 -15.42
C LYS A 274 -10.44 -2.83 -15.13
N LYS A 275 -11.53 -2.44 -14.46
CA LYS A 275 -11.79 -1.06 -14.05
C LYS A 275 -10.79 -0.62 -12.99
N ASP A 276 -10.61 -1.41 -11.92
CA ASP A 276 -9.69 -1.08 -10.83
C ASP A 276 -8.26 -0.94 -11.32
N VAL A 277 -7.82 -1.84 -12.20
CA VAL A 277 -6.49 -1.78 -12.82
C VAL A 277 -6.35 -0.56 -13.71
N SER A 278 -7.39 -0.20 -14.47
CA SER A 278 -7.36 1.01 -15.31
C SER A 278 -7.30 2.28 -14.48
N GLU A 279 -7.99 2.33 -13.34
CA GLU A 279 -7.90 3.44 -12.38
C GLU A 279 -6.52 3.52 -11.76
N LEU A 280 -5.96 2.39 -11.30
CA LEU A 280 -4.62 2.29 -10.73
C LEU A 280 -3.54 2.80 -11.71
N LEU A 281 -3.62 2.40 -12.99
CA LEU A 281 -2.63 2.78 -14.00
C LEU A 281 -2.70 4.26 -14.39
N ARG A 282 -3.79 4.96 -14.07
CA ARG A 282 -3.96 6.40 -14.31
C ARG A 282 -3.49 7.27 -13.16
N LEU A 283 -3.12 6.66 -12.03
CA LEU A 283 -2.63 7.40 -10.87
C LEU A 283 -1.34 8.15 -11.23
N ASP A 284 -1.29 9.43 -10.88
CA ASP A 284 -0.09 10.25 -10.98
C ASP A 284 0.83 9.94 -9.79
N SER A 285 1.47 8.77 -9.85
CA SER A 285 2.40 8.27 -8.85
C SER A 285 3.44 7.37 -9.49
N ARG A 286 4.68 7.48 -9.03
CA ARG A 286 5.80 6.65 -9.51
C ARG A 286 5.59 5.17 -9.19
N TRP A 287 5.09 4.88 -8.00
CA TRP A 287 4.82 3.54 -7.52
C TRP A 287 3.37 3.44 -7.01
N VAL A 288 2.82 2.25 -7.10
CA VAL A 288 1.51 1.92 -6.54
C VAL A 288 1.58 0.55 -5.88
N SER A 289 1.09 0.46 -4.66
CA SER A 289 1.09 -0.74 -3.84
C SER A 289 -0.32 -1.24 -3.62
N VAL A 290 -0.53 -2.53 -3.83
CA VAL A 290 -1.80 -3.22 -3.68
C VAL A 290 -1.69 -4.23 -2.54
N MET A 291 -2.45 -4.00 -1.49
CA MET A 291 -2.56 -4.93 -0.36
C MET A 291 -3.55 -6.04 -0.69
N LYS A 292 -3.08 -7.29 -0.66
CA LYS A 292 -3.86 -8.50 -0.93
C LYS A 292 -4.76 -8.87 0.25
N THR A 293 -4.31 -8.56 1.47
CA THR A 293 -5.01 -8.90 2.72
C THR A 293 -6.21 -7.98 2.95
N TYR A 294 -7.20 -8.47 3.69
CA TYR A 294 -8.36 -7.63 4.06
C TYR A 294 -7.96 -6.61 5.15
N PRO A 295 -8.42 -5.35 5.04
CA PRO A 295 -9.14 -4.79 3.90
C PRO A 295 -8.20 -4.48 2.73
N LYS A 296 -8.65 -4.75 1.49
CA LYS A 296 -7.86 -4.48 0.29
C LYS A 296 -7.73 -2.99 0.08
N VAL A 297 -6.50 -2.52 -0.04
CA VAL A 297 -6.16 -1.11 -0.24
C VAL A 297 -5.18 -0.99 -1.37
N ILE A 298 -5.40 0.02 -2.22
CA ILE A 298 -4.40 0.56 -3.11
C ILE A 298 -3.83 1.81 -2.44
N PHE A 299 -2.53 1.88 -2.23
CA PHE A 299 -1.86 3.08 -1.74
C PHE A 299 -0.68 3.44 -2.63
N TYR A 300 -0.39 4.72 -2.70
CA TYR A 300 0.58 5.31 -3.61
C TYR A 300 1.13 6.60 -2.97
N GLU A 301 2.10 7.25 -3.61
CA GLU A 301 2.88 8.33 -2.98
C GLU A 301 2.01 9.42 -2.35
N ASN A 302 0.92 9.80 -3.01
CA ASN A 302 0.09 10.94 -2.60
C ASN A 302 -1.33 10.52 -2.19
N GLY A 303 -1.60 9.23 -1.96
CA GLY A 303 -2.96 8.81 -1.63
C GLY A 303 -3.15 7.32 -1.40
N ALA A 304 -4.38 6.96 -1.01
CA ALA A 304 -4.79 5.58 -0.84
C ALA A 304 -6.31 5.45 -1.06
N TYR A 305 -6.77 4.29 -1.50
CA TYR A 305 -8.20 3.99 -1.55
C TYR A 305 -8.47 2.51 -1.32
N PHE A 306 -9.65 2.22 -0.77
CA PHE A 306 -10.11 0.84 -0.61
C PHE A 306 -10.67 0.29 -1.92
N LEU A 307 -10.42 -0.99 -2.17
CA LEU A 307 -11.04 -1.80 -3.22
C LEU A 307 -12.32 -2.48 -2.71
#